data_AF-A0A434S0W7-F1
#
_entry.id   AF-A0A434S0W7-F1
#
_cell.length_a   1.000
_cell.length_b   1.000
_cell.length_c   1.000
_cell.angle_alpha   90.00
_cell.angle_beta   90.00
_cell.angle_gamma   90.00
#
_symmetry.space_group_name_H-M   'P 1'
#
loop_
_entity.id
_entity.type
_entity.pdbx_description
1 polymer ?
#
loop_
_entity_poly.entity_id
_entity_poly.type
_entity_poly.pdbx_seq_one_letter_code
_entity_poly.pdbx_strand_id
1 'polypeptide(L)'
;WDRRRVILWTLVFFVIGNIVAALSSSFELLLIARIVMALSSGLFAATAQGTAVALVDDHHRARAIAVVVGGTTVAVAVGAPLGALVAAIAGWRGTFFAIAGLGALAGAILWWRLPRGIVGTRLPLKARLAAAVRPGVLPILVTTVLALVGAFTVFAFIAPLAIEGGGLSPLALPGMLLAFGVGAVIGNIAGGQAADRFGAARTVCWSLGLSAAMLVTLSLISTFLPHSIAGPALMGMMVPWGIVGWAFPPAQASRIIKIAPDAAPIVLSLNASALYFGVALGAVVGGAVLRFGAPADLGLVAAVFPIVGLGVVLAGRALTRPIAMPAE
;
A
#
# COMPACT_ATOMS: atom_id res chain seq x y z
N TRP A 1 -5.23 21.35 17.33
CA TRP A 1 -3.82 21.40 17.76
C TRP A 1 -3.04 22.05 16.63
N ASP A 2 -1.95 22.76 16.92
CA ASP A 2 -1.08 23.30 15.88
C ASP A 2 -0.46 22.14 15.10
N ARG A 3 -0.76 22.08 13.79
CA ARG A 3 -0.29 20.99 12.92
C ARG A 3 1.22 20.91 12.85
N ARG A 4 1.93 22.03 12.99
CA ARG A 4 3.40 22.02 13.05
C ARG A 4 3.90 21.22 14.24
N ARG A 5 3.33 21.43 15.43
CA ARG A 5 3.74 20.70 16.64
C ARG A 5 3.48 19.20 16.48
N VAL A 6 2.33 18.83 15.93
CA VAL A 6 1.98 17.43 15.69
C VAL A 6 2.97 16.78 14.74
N ILE A 7 3.28 17.40 13.60
CA ILE A 7 4.25 16.91 12.61
C ILE A 7 5.64 16.69 13.21
N LEU A 8 6.09 17.62 14.06
CA LEU A 8 7.42 17.53 14.66
C LEU A 8 7.48 16.43 15.71
N TRP A 9 6.46 16.31 16.57
CA TRP A 9 6.41 15.22 17.54
C TRP A 9 6.31 13.86 16.88
N THR A 10 5.51 13.71 15.83
CA THR A 10 5.46 12.43 15.11
C THR A 10 6.80 12.07 14.47
N LEU A 11 7.56 13.04 13.94
CA LEU A 11 8.91 12.78 13.46
C LEU A 11 9.87 12.39 14.58
N VAL A 12 9.82 13.04 15.74
CA VAL A 12 10.63 12.67 16.90
C VAL A 12 10.35 11.21 17.33
N PHE A 13 9.07 10.85 17.51
CA PHE A 13 8.70 9.48 17.88
C PHE A 13 9.06 8.47 16.79
N PHE A 14 8.95 8.83 15.51
CA PHE A 14 9.37 7.99 14.41
C PHE A 14 10.89 7.75 14.43
N VAL A 15 11.70 8.79 14.63
CA VAL A 15 13.16 8.68 14.72
C VAL A 15 13.58 7.84 15.92
N ILE A 16 13.01 8.11 17.10
CA ILE A 16 13.26 7.32 18.31
C ILE A 16 12.89 5.86 18.08
N GLY A 17 11.73 5.58 17.48
CA GLY A 17 11.30 4.24 17.13
C GLY A 17 12.28 3.52 16.22
N ASN A 18 12.83 4.19 15.20
CA ASN A 18 13.86 3.61 14.33
C ASN A 18 15.16 3.33 15.10
N ILE A 19 15.61 4.24 15.97
CA ILE A 19 16.82 4.03 16.79
C ILE A 19 16.64 2.84 17.73
N VAL A 20 15.50 2.76 18.44
CA VAL A 20 15.17 1.63 19.32
C VAL A 20 15.11 0.33 18.53
N ALA A 21 14.51 0.33 17.33
CA ALA A 21 14.49 -0.84 16.46
C ALA A 21 15.91 -1.28 16.05
N ALA A 22 16.77 -0.32 15.67
CA ALA A 22 18.16 -0.58 15.27
C ALA A 22 19.03 -1.11 16.43
N LEU A 23 18.71 -0.72 17.68
CA LEU A 23 19.42 -1.15 18.89
C LEU A 23 18.77 -2.38 19.56
N SER A 24 17.62 -2.85 19.06
CA SER A 24 16.85 -3.90 19.72
C SER A 24 17.58 -5.25 19.77
N SER A 25 17.55 -5.92 20.92
CA SER A 25 18.11 -7.27 21.14
C SER A 25 17.04 -8.34 21.32
N SER A 26 15.75 -7.96 21.37
CA SER A 26 14.62 -8.88 21.48
C SER A 26 13.53 -8.55 20.46
N PHE A 27 12.74 -9.55 20.11
CA PHE A 27 11.64 -9.40 19.15
C PHE A 27 10.53 -8.49 19.69
N GLU A 28 10.22 -8.57 20.99
CA GLU A 28 9.19 -7.78 21.64
C GLU A 28 9.55 -6.29 21.60
N LEU A 29 10.81 -5.94 21.87
CA LEU A 29 11.27 -4.56 21.80
C LEU A 29 11.21 -4.03 20.36
N LEU A 30 11.62 -4.83 19.39
CA LEU A 30 11.49 -4.49 17.97
C LEU A 30 10.03 -4.26 17.58
N LEU A 31 9.11 -5.10 18.06
CA LEU A 31 7.69 -5.00 17.78
C LEU A 31 7.10 -3.72 18.38
N ILE A 32 7.41 -3.40 19.64
CA ILE A 32 7.00 -2.14 20.29
C ILE A 32 7.50 -0.94 19.49
N ALA A 33 8.77 -0.96 19.07
CA ALA A 33 9.34 0.10 18.24
C ALA A 33 8.57 0.26 16.91
N ARG A 34 8.19 -0.85 16.27
CA ARG A 34 7.37 -0.83 15.04
C ARG A 34 5.96 -0.28 15.27
N ILE A 35 5.34 -0.57 16.41
CA ILE A 35 4.04 0.01 16.78
C ILE A 35 4.16 1.53 16.92
N VAL A 36 5.19 2.03 17.63
CA VAL A 36 5.44 3.46 17.79
C VAL A 36 5.69 4.13 16.43
N MET A 37 6.51 3.52 15.56
CA MET A 37 6.75 4.02 14.21
C MET A 37 5.46 4.07 13.37
N ALA A 38 4.62 3.04 13.44
CA ALA A 38 3.37 2.96 12.69
C ALA A 38 2.35 4.01 13.14
N LEU A 39 2.19 4.22 14.45
CA LEU A 39 1.32 5.27 15.00
C LEU A 39 1.82 6.67 14.58
N SER A 40 3.14 6.87 14.64
CA SER A 40 3.79 8.13 14.27
C SER A 40 3.64 8.44 12.79
N SER A 41 3.88 7.47 11.91
CA SER A 41 3.78 7.64 10.46
C SER A 41 2.34 7.86 10.00
N GLY A 42 1.38 7.14 10.58
CA GLY A 42 -0.06 7.34 10.31
C GLY A 42 -0.53 8.75 10.67
N LEU A 43 -0.16 9.22 11.87
CA LEU A 43 -0.50 10.57 12.31
C LEU A 43 0.23 11.65 11.49
N PHE A 44 1.50 11.41 11.13
CA PHE A 44 2.27 12.30 10.25
C PHE A 44 1.59 12.45 8.89
N ALA A 45 1.24 11.35 8.21
CA ALA A 45 0.67 11.39 6.86
C ALA A 45 -0.63 12.22 6.80
N ALA A 46 -1.56 11.97 7.72
CA ALA A 46 -2.82 12.70 7.79
C ALA A 46 -2.60 14.21 8.10
N THR A 47 -1.68 14.50 9.03
CA THR A 47 -1.39 15.89 9.41
C THR A 47 -0.64 16.64 8.32
N ALA A 48 0.30 15.98 7.63
CA ALA A 48 1.08 16.55 6.54
C ALA A 48 0.19 16.93 5.35
N GLN A 49 -0.71 16.03 4.92
CA GLN A 49 -1.67 16.34 3.86
C GLN A 49 -2.56 17.53 4.23
N GLY A 50 -3.12 17.53 5.44
CA GLY A 50 -3.90 18.66 5.91
C GLY A 50 -3.10 19.96 5.92
N THR A 51 -1.87 19.91 6.42
CA THR A 51 -0.96 21.07 6.50
C THR A 51 -0.64 21.63 5.11
N ALA A 52 -0.34 20.77 4.15
CA ALA A 52 -0.08 21.17 2.76
C ALA A 52 -1.28 21.92 2.15
N VAL A 53 -2.50 21.44 2.40
CA VAL A 53 -3.75 22.11 1.97
C VAL A 53 -3.93 23.48 2.63
N ALA A 54 -3.49 23.66 3.87
CA ALA A 54 -3.63 24.92 4.60
C ALA A 54 -2.54 25.95 4.25
N LEU A 55 -1.49 25.55 3.52
CA LEU A 55 -0.39 26.43 3.09
C LEU A 55 -0.58 26.98 1.68
N VAL A 56 -1.65 26.57 0.99
CA VAL A 56 -1.90 26.96 -0.39
C VAL A 56 -3.32 27.47 -0.55
N ASP A 57 -3.51 28.33 -1.53
CA ASP A 57 -4.84 28.79 -1.94
C ASP A 57 -5.69 27.65 -2.52
N ASP A 58 -7.00 27.87 -2.57
CA ASP A 58 -8.01 26.85 -2.90
C ASP A 58 -7.76 26.16 -4.26
N HIS A 59 -7.33 26.92 -5.27
CA HIS A 59 -6.98 26.38 -6.60
C HIS A 59 -5.78 25.43 -6.63
N HIS A 60 -4.92 25.43 -5.60
CA HIS A 60 -3.70 24.62 -5.55
C HIS A 60 -3.78 23.44 -4.57
N ARG A 61 -4.91 23.25 -3.86
CA ARG A 61 -5.05 22.21 -2.83
C ARG A 61 -4.79 20.80 -3.36
N ALA A 62 -5.30 20.47 -4.55
CA ALA A 62 -5.08 19.17 -5.18
C ALA A 62 -3.59 18.94 -5.50
N ARG A 63 -2.89 19.96 -6.00
CA ARG A 63 -1.46 19.90 -6.29
C ARG A 63 -0.64 19.71 -5.00
N ALA A 64 -0.99 20.41 -3.92
CA ALA A 64 -0.33 20.26 -2.63
C ALA A 64 -0.50 18.84 -2.07
N ILE A 65 -1.70 18.26 -2.16
CA ILE A 65 -1.94 16.85 -1.80
C ILE A 65 -1.13 15.91 -2.69
N ALA A 66 -1.10 16.14 -4.00
CA ALA A 66 -0.37 15.31 -4.96
C ALA A 66 1.14 15.30 -4.67
N VAL A 67 1.73 16.42 -4.23
CA VAL A 67 3.15 16.46 -3.82
C VAL A 67 3.39 15.57 -2.59
N VAL A 68 2.54 15.67 -1.56
CA VAL A 68 2.68 14.85 -0.35
C VAL A 68 2.48 13.36 -0.66
N VAL A 69 1.45 13.02 -1.44
CA VAL A 69 1.16 11.64 -1.87
C VAL A 69 2.25 11.11 -2.80
N GLY A 70 2.79 11.94 -3.68
CA GLY A 70 3.90 11.60 -4.57
C GLY A 70 5.15 11.18 -3.81
N GLY A 71 5.38 11.73 -2.61
CA GLY A 71 6.43 11.25 -1.69
C GLY A 71 6.28 9.76 -1.35
N THR A 72 5.05 9.27 -1.14
CA THR A 72 4.80 7.84 -0.92
C THR A 72 5.13 7.01 -2.15
N THR A 73 4.80 7.50 -3.35
CA THR A 73 5.15 6.82 -4.61
C THR A 73 6.66 6.71 -4.78
N VAL A 74 7.41 7.78 -4.51
CA VAL A 74 8.88 7.77 -4.54
C VAL A 74 9.45 6.83 -3.47
N ALA A 75 8.86 6.81 -2.28
CA ALA A 75 9.28 5.90 -1.21
C ALA A 75 9.11 4.42 -1.59
N VAL A 76 8.03 4.05 -2.29
CA VAL A 76 7.84 2.69 -2.80
C VAL A 76 8.80 2.38 -3.95
N ALA A 77 8.90 3.29 -4.93
CA ALA A 77 9.67 3.05 -6.15
C ALA A 77 11.18 3.06 -5.93
N VAL A 78 11.68 3.89 -5.01
CA VAL A 78 13.12 4.12 -4.80
C VAL A 78 13.53 3.80 -3.36
N GLY A 79 12.72 4.21 -2.38
CA GLY A 79 13.03 4.01 -0.96
C GLY A 79 13.13 2.52 -0.55
N ALA A 80 12.21 1.67 -1.01
CA ALA A 80 12.25 0.24 -0.70
C ALA A 80 13.47 -0.48 -1.31
N PRO A 81 13.82 -0.29 -2.60
CA PRO A 81 15.06 -0.81 -3.17
C PRO A 81 16.32 -0.34 -2.46
N LEU A 82 16.43 0.97 -2.16
CA LEU A 82 17.57 1.51 -1.42
C LEU A 82 17.65 0.94 -0.01
N GLY A 83 16.52 0.80 0.68
CA GLY A 83 16.45 0.20 2.00
C GLY A 83 16.90 -1.27 2.00
N ALA A 84 16.50 -2.03 0.98
CA ALA A 84 16.94 -3.41 0.76
C ALA A 84 18.44 -3.48 0.41
N LEU A 85 18.96 -2.53 -0.37
CA LEU A 85 20.39 -2.45 -0.69
C LEU A 85 21.22 -2.16 0.56
N VAL A 86 20.80 -1.19 1.38
CA VAL A 86 21.43 -0.92 2.69
C VAL A 86 21.36 -2.16 3.58
N ALA A 87 20.23 -2.86 3.60
CA ALA A 87 20.08 -4.08 4.39
C ALA A 87 21.03 -5.20 3.92
N ALA A 88 21.29 -5.29 2.60
CA ALA A 88 22.19 -6.29 2.03
C ALA A 88 23.67 -6.05 2.40
N ILE A 89 24.09 -4.78 2.56
CA ILE A 89 25.51 -4.43 2.82
C ILE A 89 25.83 -4.09 4.28
N ALA A 90 24.87 -3.51 5.01
CA ALA A 90 25.03 -3.02 6.38
C ALA A 90 24.08 -3.72 7.37
N GLY A 91 23.37 -4.75 6.91
CA GLY A 91 22.35 -5.44 7.69
C GLY A 91 21.09 -4.60 7.89
N TRP A 92 20.03 -5.25 8.36
CA TRP A 92 18.73 -4.61 8.61
C TRP A 92 18.80 -3.47 9.66
N ARG A 93 19.78 -3.54 10.58
CA ARG A 93 20.01 -2.49 11.59
C ARG A 93 20.51 -1.20 10.94
N GLY A 94 21.39 -1.30 9.94
CA GLY A 94 21.86 -0.17 9.14
C GLY A 94 20.72 0.56 8.44
N THR A 95 19.72 -0.18 7.94
CA THR A 95 18.52 0.41 7.33
C THR A 95 17.72 1.25 8.32
N PHE A 96 17.50 0.77 9.55
CA PHE A 96 16.81 1.56 10.58
C PHE A 96 17.60 2.83 10.97
N PHE A 97 18.92 2.75 11.11
CA PHE A 97 19.74 3.95 11.36
C PHE A 97 19.69 4.95 10.21
N ALA A 98 19.75 4.48 8.97
CA ALA A 98 19.64 5.34 7.79
C ALA A 98 18.27 6.07 7.76
N ILE A 99 17.18 5.35 8.03
CA ILE A 99 15.83 5.93 8.10
C ILE A 99 15.73 6.92 9.27
N ALA A 100 16.31 6.61 10.43
CA ALA A 100 16.38 7.54 11.56
C ALA A 100 17.11 8.84 11.19
N GLY A 101 18.25 8.75 10.50
CA GLY A 101 19.01 9.90 10.03
C GLY A 101 18.22 10.77 9.05
N LEU A 102 17.57 10.14 8.06
CA LEU A 102 16.71 10.85 7.10
C LEU A 102 15.49 11.50 7.78
N GLY A 103 14.87 10.81 8.74
CA GLY A 103 13.76 11.33 9.53
C GLY A 103 14.17 12.53 10.38
N ALA A 104 15.36 12.49 11.00
CA ALA A 104 15.90 13.60 11.77
C ALA A 104 16.21 14.81 10.88
N LEU A 105 16.80 14.58 9.70
CA LEU A 105 17.05 15.62 8.71
C LEU A 105 15.74 16.27 8.23
N ALA A 106 14.73 15.48 7.89
CA ALA A 106 13.41 15.99 7.53
C ALA A 106 12.76 16.80 8.67
N GLY A 107 12.91 16.32 9.91
CA GLY A 107 12.46 17.03 11.11
C GLY A 107 13.14 18.39 11.29
N ALA A 108 14.46 18.48 11.09
CA ALA A 108 15.20 19.72 11.16
C ALA A 108 14.76 20.71 10.08
N ILE A 109 14.58 20.25 8.83
CA ILE A 109 14.09 21.09 7.73
C ILE A 109 12.70 21.64 8.05
N LEU A 110 11.77 20.80 8.51
CA LEU A 110 10.42 21.22 8.86
C LEU A 110 10.38 22.12 10.10
N TRP A 111 11.29 21.93 11.06
CA TRP A 111 11.42 22.80 12.21
C TRP A 111 11.75 24.25 11.79
N TRP A 112 12.60 24.43 10.78
CA TRP A 112 12.98 25.76 10.28
C TRP A 112 12.00 26.34 9.26
N ARG A 113 11.47 25.51 8.36
CA ARG A 113 10.67 26.00 7.22
C ARG A 113 9.16 26.04 7.47
N LEU A 114 8.62 25.22 8.37
CA LEU A 114 7.16 25.12 8.53
C LEU A 114 6.63 26.29 9.39
N PRO A 115 5.64 27.07 8.91
CA PRO A 115 5.02 28.14 9.70
C PRO A 115 4.31 27.61 10.97
N ARG A 116 4.13 28.49 11.97
CA ARG A 116 3.39 28.19 13.21
C ARG A 116 1.91 28.57 13.06
N GLY A 117 1.06 28.04 13.93
CA GLY A 117 -0.34 28.49 14.01
C GLY A 117 -1.27 27.89 12.95
N ILE A 118 -0.89 26.76 12.36
CA ILE A 118 -1.71 26.09 11.35
C ILE A 118 -2.80 25.28 12.06
N VAL A 119 -4.00 25.84 12.12
CA VAL A 119 -5.15 25.21 12.77
C VAL A 119 -5.97 24.43 11.74
N GLY A 120 -6.22 23.15 12.03
CA GLY A 120 -7.07 22.31 11.18
C GLY A 120 -8.56 22.44 11.51
N THR A 121 -9.40 22.31 10.48
CA THR A 121 -10.85 22.19 10.62
C THR A 121 -11.20 20.89 11.35
N ARG A 122 -12.07 20.97 12.38
CA ARG A 122 -12.52 19.80 13.13
C ARG A 122 -13.69 19.15 12.39
N LEU A 123 -13.50 17.93 11.89
CA LEU A 123 -14.62 17.11 11.38
C LEU A 123 -15.09 16.16 12.49
N PRO A 124 -16.37 16.19 12.91
CA PRO A 124 -16.87 15.35 13.99
C PRO A 124 -16.83 13.86 13.63
N LEU A 125 -16.51 13.02 14.62
CA LEU A 125 -16.41 11.56 14.45
C LEU A 125 -17.72 10.94 13.93
N LYS A 126 -18.87 11.49 14.34
CA LYS A 126 -20.20 11.09 13.86
C LYS A 126 -20.33 11.19 12.34
N ALA A 127 -19.83 12.25 11.72
CA ALA A 127 -19.84 12.42 10.27
C ALA A 127 -18.93 11.40 9.56
N ARG A 128 -17.83 11.00 10.21
CA ARG A 128 -16.93 9.96 9.70
C ARG A 128 -17.58 8.58 9.71
N LEU A 129 -18.24 8.23 10.82
CA LEU A 129 -18.95 6.96 10.98
C LEU A 129 -20.15 6.87 10.04
N ALA A 130 -20.90 7.96 9.84
CA ALA A 130 -22.04 7.99 8.93
C ALA A 130 -21.67 7.67 7.47
N ALA A 131 -20.47 8.08 7.01
CA ALA A 131 -20.00 7.75 5.66
C ALA A 131 -19.63 6.27 5.49
N ALA A 132 -19.18 5.60 6.55
CA ALA A 132 -18.79 4.18 6.51
C ALA A 132 -19.98 3.24 6.32
N VAL A 133 -21.16 3.64 6.81
CA VAL A 133 -22.39 2.84 6.78
C VAL A 133 -23.21 3.09 5.51
N ARG A 134 -22.71 3.91 4.57
CA ARG A 134 -23.42 4.17 3.32
C ARG A 134 -23.57 2.89 2.49
N PRO A 135 -24.76 2.63 1.92
CA PRO A 135 -24.99 1.50 1.03
C PRO A 135 -23.94 1.47 -0.09
N GLY A 136 -23.30 0.31 -0.30
CA GLY A 136 -22.28 0.12 -1.32
C GLY A 136 -20.83 0.46 -0.92
N VAL A 137 -20.61 1.18 0.19
CA VAL A 137 -19.24 1.45 0.69
C VAL A 137 -18.59 0.18 1.23
N LEU A 138 -19.31 -0.60 2.05
CA LEU A 138 -18.75 -1.82 2.67
C LEU A 138 -18.25 -2.86 1.65
N PRO A 139 -19.00 -3.22 0.58
CA PRO A 139 -18.48 -4.12 -0.45
C PRO A 139 -17.18 -3.63 -1.10
N ILE A 140 -17.04 -2.31 -1.33
CA ILE A 140 -15.79 -1.75 -1.85
C ILE A 140 -14.65 -1.93 -0.85
N LEU A 141 -14.88 -1.62 0.43
CA LEU A 141 -13.86 -1.78 1.48
C LEU A 141 -13.43 -3.26 1.61
N VAL A 142 -14.38 -4.20 1.57
CA VAL A 142 -14.10 -5.64 1.59
C VAL A 142 -13.28 -6.06 0.36
N THR A 143 -13.64 -5.60 -0.84
CA THR A 143 -12.83 -5.84 -2.05
C THR A 143 -11.42 -5.29 -1.88
N THR A 144 -11.24 -4.11 -1.28
CA THR A 144 -9.92 -3.54 -0.98
C THR A 144 -9.13 -4.45 -0.04
N VAL A 145 -9.72 -4.88 1.08
CA VAL A 145 -9.04 -5.80 2.01
C VAL A 145 -8.60 -7.07 1.26
N LEU A 146 -9.50 -7.73 0.53
CA LEU A 146 -9.22 -8.98 -0.17
C LEU A 146 -8.11 -8.82 -1.23
N ALA A 147 -8.15 -7.74 -2.02
CA ALA A 147 -7.11 -7.46 -3.01
C ALA A 147 -5.72 -7.34 -2.35
N LEU A 148 -5.65 -6.62 -1.23
CA LEU A 148 -4.40 -6.37 -0.51
C LEU A 148 -3.92 -7.59 0.28
N VAL A 149 -4.82 -8.40 0.84
CA VAL A 149 -4.46 -9.67 1.48
C VAL A 149 -3.76 -10.59 0.48
N GLY A 150 -4.32 -10.78 -0.71
CA GLY A 150 -3.68 -11.60 -1.75
C GLY A 150 -2.31 -11.06 -2.12
N ALA A 151 -2.21 -9.78 -2.50
CA ALA A 151 -0.95 -9.19 -2.91
C ALA A 151 0.14 -9.29 -1.82
N PHE A 152 -0.19 -8.97 -0.57
CA PHE A 152 0.78 -8.92 0.53
C PHE A 152 1.04 -10.26 1.21
N THR A 153 0.22 -11.29 0.95
CA THR A 153 0.57 -12.68 1.28
C THR A 153 1.87 -13.09 0.60
N VAL A 154 2.09 -12.67 -0.64
CA VAL A 154 3.33 -12.96 -1.37
C VAL A 154 4.37 -11.86 -1.16
N PHE A 155 3.99 -10.59 -1.31
CA PHE A 155 4.96 -9.48 -1.32
C PHE A 155 5.74 -9.35 0.01
N ALA A 156 5.11 -9.62 1.15
CA ALA A 156 5.78 -9.59 2.45
C ALA A 156 6.89 -10.65 2.58
N PHE A 157 6.81 -11.71 1.79
CA PHE A 157 7.69 -12.88 1.79
C PHE A 157 8.38 -13.06 0.44
N ILE A 158 8.57 -11.98 -0.30
CA ILE A 158 9.27 -12.01 -1.58
C ILE A 158 10.71 -12.49 -1.44
N ALA A 159 11.36 -12.19 -0.31
CA ALA A 159 12.72 -12.63 -0.01
C ALA A 159 12.85 -14.16 0.04
N PRO A 160 12.09 -14.89 0.89
CA PRO A 160 12.13 -16.34 0.88
C PRO A 160 11.64 -16.92 -0.45
N LEU A 161 10.63 -16.33 -1.12
CA LEU A 161 10.21 -16.80 -2.45
C LEU A 161 11.36 -16.70 -3.49
N ALA A 162 12.07 -15.58 -3.53
CA ALA A 162 13.14 -15.34 -4.49
C ALA A 162 14.39 -16.18 -4.20
N ILE A 163 14.77 -16.31 -2.92
CA ILE A 163 15.99 -16.98 -2.50
C ILE A 163 15.78 -18.49 -2.43
N GLU A 164 14.79 -18.96 -1.67
CA GLU A 164 14.54 -20.38 -1.45
C GLU A 164 13.77 -21.01 -2.60
N GLY A 165 12.79 -20.30 -3.18
CA GLY A 165 12.02 -20.78 -4.34
C GLY A 165 12.66 -20.50 -5.70
N GLY A 166 13.43 -19.41 -5.81
CA GLY A 166 14.03 -18.96 -7.07
C GLY A 166 15.54 -19.21 -7.18
N GLY A 167 16.22 -19.58 -6.10
CA GLY A 167 17.68 -19.76 -6.07
C GLY A 167 18.47 -18.47 -6.27
N LEU A 168 17.85 -17.30 -6.07
CA LEU A 168 18.50 -16.01 -6.25
C LEU A 168 19.39 -15.64 -5.07
N SER A 169 20.47 -14.93 -5.37
CA SER A 169 21.29 -14.27 -4.33
C SER A 169 20.49 -13.19 -3.61
N PRO A 170 20.72 -12.94 -2.31
CA PRO A 170 20.14 -11.80 -1.58
C PRO A 170 20.36 -10.44 -2.26
N LEU A 171 21.46 -10.30 -3.02
CA LEU A 171 21.79 -9.09 -3.79
C LEU A 171 20.81 -8.83 -4.96
N ALA A 172 19.99 -9.82 -5.34
CA ALA A 172 18.96 -9.63 -6.37
C ALA A 172 17.72 -8.90 -5.84
N LEU A 173 17.46 -8.92 -4.52
CA LEU A 173 16.25 -8.34 -3.93
C LEU A 173 16.08 -6.84 -4.17
N PRO A 174 17.11 -5.98 -4.05
CA PRO A 174 17.00 -4.57 -4.40
C PRO A 174 16.55 -4.38 -5.86
N GLY A 175 17.10 -5.20 -6.78
CA GLY A 175 16.72 -5.18 -8.20
C GLY A 175 15.27 -5.60 -8.42
N MET A 176 14.82 -6.66 -7.75
CA MET A 176 13.42 -7.12 -7.82
C MET A 176 12.43 -6.07 -7.32
N LEU A 177 12.73 -5.45 -6.17
CA LEU A 177 11.90 -4.39 -5.61
C LEU A 177 11.89 -3.15 -6.51
N LEU A 178 13.01 -2.83 -7.16
CA LEU A 178 13.10 -1.72 -8.10
C LEU A 178 12.24 -2.00 -9.33
N ALA A 179 12.34 -3.20 -9.90
CA ALA A 179 11.53 -3.64 -11.02
C ALA A 179 10.02 -3.59 -10.67
N PHE A 180 9.65 -4.08 -9.49
CA PHE A 180 8.28 -3.95 -8.98
C PHE A 180 7.86 -2.49 -8.82
N GLY A 181 8.74 -1.63 -8.30
CA GLY A 181 8.51 -0.20 -8.14
C GLY A 181 8.29 0.54 -9.45
N VAL A 182 9.06 0.22 -10.50
CA VAL A 182 8.85 0.75 -11.86
C VAL A 182 7.49 0.32 -12.39
N GLY A 183 7.16 -0.97 -12.26
CA GLY A 183 5.84 -1.49 -12.61
C GLY A 183 4.72 -0.80 -11.83
N ALA A 184 4.92 -0.53 -10.54
CA ALA A 184 3.96 0.15 -9.67
C ALA A 184 3.62 1.56 -10.15
N VAL A 185 4.64 2.34 -10.53
CA VAL A 185 4.44 3.69 -11.08
C VAL A 185 3.62 3.65 -12.37
N ILE A 186 3.98 2.75 -13.30
CA ILE A 186 3.26 2.55 -14.56
C ILE A 186 1.82 2.12 -14.29
N GLY A 187 1.63 1.13 -13.40
CA GLY A 187 0.33 0.60 -13.02
C GLY A 187 -0.59 1.64 -12.42
N ASN A 188 -0.08 2.50 -11.54
CA ASN A 188 -0.87 3.56 -10.93
C ASN A 188 -1.38 4.58 -11.96
N ILE A 189 -0.55 4.97 -12.92
CA ILE A 189 -0.95 5.88 -14.01
C ILE A 189 -1.95 5.18 -14.94
N ALA A 190 -1.60 3.98 -15.42
CA ALA A 190 -2.42 3.21 -16.35
C ALA A 190 -3.78 2.81 -15.73
N GLY A 191 -3.82 2.49 -14.44
CA GLY A 191 -5.03 2.17 -13.70
C GLY A 191 -5.99 3.35 -13.58
N GLY A 192 -5.46 4.56 -13.34
CA GLY A 192 -6.24 5.79 -13.38
C GLY A 192 -6.84 6.04 -14.77
N GLN A 193 -5.99 6.03 -15.80
CA GLN A 193 -6.43 6.22 -17.19
C GLN A 193 -7.45 5.16 -17.64
N ALA A 194 -7.25 3.90 -17.25
CA ALA A 194 -8.19 2.82 -17.54
C ALA A 194 -9.51 3.00 -16.80
N ALA A 195 -9.48 3.44 -15.54
CA ALA A 195 -10.69 3.74 -14.77
C ALA A 195 -11.51 4.88 -15.38
N ASP A 196 -10.86 5.89 -15.95
CA ASP A 196 -11.52 7.00 -16.64
C ASP A 196 -12.07 6.56 -18.01
N ARG A 197 -11.29 5.82 -18.79
CA ARG A 197 -11.65 5.39 -20.15
C ARG A 197 -12.66 4.24 -20.20
N PHE A 198 -12.47 3.22 -19.37
CA PHE A 198 -13.24 1.97 -19.42
C PHE A 198 -14.20 1.80 -18.24
N GLY A 199 -14.07 2.63 -17.22
CA GLY A 199 -14.88 2.63 -16.01
C GLY A 199 -14.21 1.91 -14.84
N ALA A 200 -14.14 2.59 -13.69
CA ALA A 200 -13.55 2.12 -12.44
C ALA A 200 -13.89 0.67 -12.04
N ALA A 201 -15.16 0.27 -12.14
CA ALA A 201 -15.56 -1.10 -11.79
C ALA A 201 -14.97 -2.17 -12.72
N ARG A 202 -14.87 -1.88 -14.03
CA ARG A 202 -14.26 -2.82 -14.99
C ARG A 202 -12.75 -2.94 -14.76
N THR A 203 -12.08 -1.81 -14.55
CA THR A 203 -10.65 -1.78 -14.21
C THR A 203 -10.36 -2.59 -12.95
N VAL A 204 -11.18 -2.44 -11.89
CA VAL A 204 -11.05 -3.26 -10.67
C VAL A 204 -11.21 -4.76 -10.95
N CYS A 205 -12.21 -5.16 -11.75
CA CYS A 205 -12.37 -6.56 -12.14
C CYS A 205 -11.15 -7.10 -12.89
N TRP A 206 -10.62 -6.35 -13.86
CA TRP A 206 -9.41 -6.74 -14.60
C TRP A 206 -8.20 -6.84 -13.68
N SER A 207 -7.97 -5.86 -12.81
CA SER A 207 -6.86 -5.89 -11.84
C SER A 207 -6.95 -7.10 -10.91
N LEU A 208 -8.14 -7.44 -10.40
CA LEU A 208 -8.33 -8.61 -9.54
C LEU A 208 -8.09 -9.93 -10.28
N GLY A 209 -8.66 -10.08 -11.48
CA GLY A 209 -8.47 -11.28 -12.30
C GLY A 209 -7.02 -11.49 -12.72
N LEU A 210 -6.36 -10.43 -13.21
CA LEU A 210 -4.94 -10.45 -13.56
C LEU A 210 -4.05 -10.69 -12.34
N SER A 211 -4.39 -10.12 -11.18
CA SER A 211 -3.64 -10.33 -9.93
C SER A 211 -3.73 -11.80 -9.49
N ALA A 212 -4.92 -12.40 -9.53
CA ALA A 212 -5.10 -13.81 -9.24
C ALA A 212 -4.25 -14.71 -10.16
N ALA A 213 -4.29 -14.45 -11.48
CA ALA A 213 -3.48 -15.18 -12.45
C ALA A 213 -1.98 -15.02 -12.15
N MET A 214 -1.52 -13.80 -11.87
CA MET A 214 -0.11 -13.51 -11.58
C MET A 214 0.37 -14.24 -10.31
N LEU A 215 -0.45 -14.26 -9.25
CA LEU A 215 -0.13 -14.95 -7.99
C LEU A 215 -0.03 -16.47 -8.20
N VAL A 216 -0.93 -17.06 -8.98
CA VAL A 216 -0.83 -18.47 -9.37
C VAL A 216 0.46 -18.71 -10.15
N THR A 217 0.77 -17.88 -11.15
CA THR A 217 1.98 -18.03 -11.97
C THR A 217 3.26 -17.97 -11.13
N LEU A 218 3.34 -17.10 -10.11
CA LEU A 218 4.50 -17.05 -9.19
C LEU A 218 4.73 -18.39 -8.47
N SER A 219 3.64 -19.07 -8.08
CA SER A 219 3.72 -20.40 -7.47
C SER A 219 4.16 -21.45 -8.48
N LEU A 220 3.55 -21.45 -9.67
CA LEU A 220 3.89 -22.39 -10.74
C LEU A 220 5.37 -22.29 -11.15
N ILE A 221 5.93 -21.08 -11.21
CA ILE A 221 7.35 -20.88 -11.47
C ILE A 221 8.21 -21.54 -10.38
N SER A 222 7.87 -21.30 -9.12
CA SER A 222 8.65 -21.83 -7.99
C SER A 222 8.51 -23.35 -7.84
N THR A 223 7.39 -23.94 -8.26
CA THR A 223 7.14 -25.38 -8.18
C THR A 223 7.72 -26.16 -9.36
N PHE A 224 7.57 -25.65 -10.59
CA PHE A 224 7.81 -26.45 -11.81
C PHE A 224 9.08 -26.08 -12.57
N LEU A 225 9.63 -24.88 -12.40
CA LEU A 225 10.84 -24.48 -13.12
C LEU A 225 12.10 -24.85 -12.31
N PRO A 226 13.17 -25.31 -12.97
CA PRO A 226 14.46 -25.45 -12.33
C PRO A 226 15.01 -24.08 -11.91
N HIS A 227 15.80 -24.05 -10.84
CA HIS A 227 16.38 -22.82 -10.25
C HIS A 227 17.11 -21.92 -11.27
N SER A 228 17.75 -22.51 -12.30
CA SER A 228 18.43 -21.76 -13.36
C SER A 228 17.49 -20.85 -14.19
N ILE A 229 16.19 -21.16 -14.23
CA ILE A 229 15.16 -20.43 -14.98
C ILE A 229 14.21 -19.72 -14.02
N ALA A 230 13.90 -20.32 -12.86
CA ALA A 230 12.94 -19.78 -11.90
C ALA A 230 13.33 -18.38 -11.41
N GLY A 231 14.60 -18.16 -11.02
CA GLY A 231 15.10 -16.86 -10.56
C GLY A 231 14.90 -15.74 -11.60
N PRO A 232 15.44 -15.87 -12.83
CA PRO A 232 15.21 -14.92 -13.91
C PRO A 232 13.73 -14.70 -14.25
N ALA A 233 12.91 -15.76 -14.21
CA ALA A 233 11.47 -15.67 -14.47
C ALA A 233 10.74 -14.86 -13.38
N LEU A 234 11.04 -15.11 -12.09
CA LEU A 234 10.51 -14.32 -10.97
C LEU A 234 10.91 -12.86 -11.09
N MET A 235 12.17 -12.57 -11.43
CA MET A 235 12.66 -11.21 -11.66
C MET A 235 11.89 -10.54 -12.82
N GLY A 236 11.71 -11.23 -13.94
CA GLY A 236 10.95 -10.74 -15.09
C GLY A 236 9.48 -10.47 -14.77
N MET A 237 8.89 -11.21 -13.83
CA MET A 237 7.51 -11.00 -13.38
C MET A 237 7.31 -9.79 -12.48
N MET A 238 8.37 -9.20 -11.92
CA MET A 238 8.22 -8.07 -10.99
C MET A 238 7.59 -6.84 -11.64
N VAL A 239 7.97 -6.51 -12.88
CA VAL A 239 7.38 -5.36 -13.60
C VAL A 239 5.89 -5.61 -13.92
N PRO A 240 5.49 -6.72 -14.59
CA PRO A 240 4.07 -7.03 -14.81
C PRO A 240 3.25 -7.06 -13.51
N TRP A 241 3.81 -7.65 -12.44
CA TRP A 241 3.13 -7.72 -11.16
C TRP A 241 2.93 -6.33 -10.52
N GLY A 242 3.95 -5.47 -10.58
CA GLY A 242 3.86 -4.08 -10.16
C GLY A 242 2.76 -3.33 -10.93
N ILE A 243 2.68 -3.50 -12.25
CA ILE A 243 1.65 -2.86 -13.10
C ILE A 243 0.25 -3.30 -12.67
N VAL A 244 0.03 -4.61 -12.57
CA VAL A 244 -1.29 -5.17 -12.23
C VAL A 244 -1.69 -4.81 -10.80
N GLY A 245 -0.78 -4.94 -9.85
CA GLY A 245 -1.01 -4.66 -8.43
C GLY A 245 -1.35 -3.20 -8.15
N TRP A 246 -0.70 -2.27 -8.86
CA TRP A 246 -0.91 -0.83 -8.67
C TRP A 246 -1.94 -0.19 -9.60
N ALA A 247 -2.52 -0.94 -10.53
CA ALA A 247 -3.70 -0.49 -11.27
C ALA A 247 -4.97 -0.47 -10.40
N PHE A 248 -5.02 -1.29 -9.34
CA PHE A 248 -6.17 -1.43 -8.46
C PHE A 248 -6.48 -0.19 -7.60
N PRO A 249 -5.52 0.41 -6.84
CA PRO A 249 -5.81 1.52 -5.92
C PRO A 249 -6.50 2.74 -6.56
N PRO A 250 -6.05 3.30 -7.70
CA PRO A 250 -6.72 4.47 -8.29
C PRO A 250 -8.13 4.14 -8.81
N ALA A 251 -8.32 2.96 -9.41
CA ALA A 251 -9.63 2.51 -9.87
C ALA A 251 -10.61 2.31 -8.71
N GLN A 252 -10.15 1.71 -7.61
CA GLN A 252 -10.95 1.49 -6.41
C GLN A 252 -11.28 2.80 -5.69
N ALA A 253 -10.35 3.75 -5.64
CA ALA A 253 -10.60 5.11 -5.13
C ALA A 253 -11.65 5.85 -5.98
N SER A 254 -11.56 5.79 -7.31
CA SER A 254 -12.59 6.35 -8.20
C SER A 254 -13.96 5.72 -7.93
N ARG A 255 -14.01 4.40 -7.71
CA ARG A 255 -15.25 3.67 -7.42
C ARG A 255 -15.90 4.08 -6.10
N ILE A 256 -15.11 4.27 -5.03
CA ILE A 256 -15.65 4.66 -3.71
C ILE A 256 -16.12 6.12 -3.69
N ILE A 257 -15.42 7.01 -4.39
CA ILE A 257 -15.82 8.41 -4.54
C ILE A 257 -17.18 8.51 -5.26
N LYS A 258 -17.39 7.72 -6.32
CA LYS A 258 -18.67 7.72 -7.06
C LYS A 258 -19.88 7.32 -6.21
N ILE A 259 -19.69 6.51 -5.17
CA ILE A 259 -20.77 6.13 -4.24
C ILE A 259 -21.08 7.23 -3.22
N ALA A 260 -20.08 8.00 -2.83
CA ALA A 260 -20.20 9.00 -1.76
C ALA A 260 -19.41 10.27 -2.08
N PRO A 261 -19.78 11.02 -3.14
CA PRO A 261 -19.00 12.16 -3.63
C PRO A 261 -18.92 13.30 -2.61
N ASP A 262 -20.01 13.55 -1.90
CA ASP A 262 -20.12 14.54 -0.82
C ASP A 262 -19.32 14.16 0.45
N ALA A 263 -18.92 12.89 0.58
CA ALA A 263 -18.09 12.40 1.67
C ALA A 263 -16.72 11.87 1.19
N ALA A 264 -16.26 12.28 0.01
CA ALA A 264 -15.04 11.78 -0.64
C ALA A 264 -13.81 11.71 0.29
N PRO A 265 -13.46 12.77 1.07
CA PRO A 265 -12.31 12.69 1.98
C PRO A 265 -12.44 11.58 3.04
N ILE A 266 -13.66 11.32 3.51
CA ILE A 266 -13.93 10.32 4.53
C ILE A 266 -13.83 8.91 3.93
N VAL A 267 -14.50 8.66 2.81
CA VAL A 267 -14.48 7.32 2.20
C VAL A 267 -13.10 6.94 1.67
N LEU A 268 -12.30 7.91 1.18
CA LEU A 268 -10.91 7.68 0.82
C LEU A 268 -10.06 7.30 2.04
N SER A 269 -10.28 7.94 3.20
CA SER A 269 -9.58 7.58 4.44
C SER A 269 -9.94 6.18 4.94
N LEU A 270 -11.21 5.78 4.81
CA LEU A 270 -11.66 4.42 5.12
C LEU A 270 -11.04 3.40 4.16
N ASN A 271 -10.98 3.72 2.87
CA ASN A 271 -10.34 2.86 1.87
C ASN A 271 -8.85 2.69 2.13
N ALA A 272 -8.13 3.75 2.51
CA ALA A 272 -6.73 3.66 2.93
C ALA A 272 -6.57 2.78 4.18
N SER A 273 -7.49 2.88 5.14
CA SER A 273 -7.48 2.01 6.33
C SER A 273 -7.70 0.55 5.96
N ALA A 274 -8.66 0.27 5.05
CA ALA A 274 -8.89 -1.07 4.51
C ALA A 274 -7.68 -1.63 3.75
N LEU A 275 -6.97 -0.78 3.01
CA LEU A 275 -5.72 -1.14 2.31
C LEU A 275 -4.67 -1.64 3.32
N TYR A 276 -4.36 -0.85 4.35
CA TYR A 276 -3.38 -1.24 5.36
C TYR A 276 -3.82 -2.43 6.22
N PHE A 277 -5.13 -2.56 6.49
CA PHE A 277 -5.65 -3.74 7.15
C PHE A 277 -5.45 -5.00 6.31
N GLY A 278 -5.70 -4.92 4.99
CA GLY A 278 -5.41 -5.99 4.06
C GLY A 278 -3.91 -6.34 3.98
N VAL A 279 -3.03 -5.34 4.00
CA VAL A 279 -1.56 -5.54 4.08
C VAL A 279 -1.17 -6.33 5.34
N ALA A 280 -1.72 -5.95 6.49
CA ALA A 280 -1.44 -6.62 7.76
C ALA A 280 -1.95 -8.07 7.76
N LEU A 281 -3.19 -8.29 7.32
CA LEU A 281 -3.75 -9.63 7.19
C LEU A 281 -3.00 -10.49 6.17
N GLY A 282 -2.56 -9.91 5.05
CA GLY A 282 -1.72 -10.60 4.07
C GLY A 282 -0.43 -11.11 4.68
N ALA A 283 0.26 -10.29 5.49
CA ALA A 283 1.46 -10.72 6.19
C ALA A 283 1.19 -11.86 7.20
N VAL A 284 0.04 -11.85 7.89
CA VAL A 284 -0.37 -12.94 8.78
C VAL A 284 -0.64 -14.22 8.00
N VAL A 285 -1.37 -14.13 6.88
CA VAL A 285 -1.67 -15.28 6.02
C VAL A 285 -0.38 -15.86 5.44
N GLY A 286 0.50 -15.03 4.86
CA GLY A 286 1.76 -15.49 4.31
C GLY A 286 2.68 -16.11 5.37
N GLY A 287 2.69 -15.56 6.58
CA GLY A 287 3.42 -16.16 7.70
C GLY A 287 2.86 -17.53 8.13
N ALA A 288 1.53 -17.71 8.07
CA ALA A 288 0.90 -19.00 8.30
C ALA A 288 1.23 -20.01 7.19
N VAL A 289 1.25 -19.58 5.92
CA VAL A 289 1.67 -20.43 4.79
C VAL A 289 3.11 -20.91 4.99
N LEU A 290 4.05 -20.02 5.32
CA LEU A 290 5.44 -20.43 5.57
C LEU A 290 5.62 -21.29 6.83
N ARG A 291 4.68 -21.23 7.77
CA ARG A 291 4.72 -22.09 8.97
C ARG A 291 4.29 -23.53 8.67
N PHE A 292 3.37 -23.73 7.74
CA PHE A 292 2.73 -25.04 7.50
C PHE A 292 2.99 -25.61 6.09
N GLY A 293 3.63 -24.86 5.19
CA GLY A 293 3.91 -25.22 3.81
C GLY A 293 5.22 -24.60 3.32
N ALA A 294 5.36 -24.50 2.00
CA ALA A 294 6.57 -23.99 1.34
C ALA A 294 6.38 -22.57 0.79
N PRO A 295 7.46 -21.81 0.52
CA PRO A 295 7.38 -20.53 -0.19
C PRO A 295 6.62 -20.61 -1.52
N ALA A 296 6.70 -21.74 -2.21
CA ALA A 296 5.99 -21.97 -3.46
C ALA A 296 4.44 -21.97 -3.30
N ASP A 297 3.91 -22.23 -2.11
CA ASP A 297 2.47 -22.26 -1.85
C ASP A 297 1.87 -20.86 -1.65
N LEU A 298 2.71 -19.84 -1.43
CA LEU A 298 2.29 -18.47 -1.12
C LEU A 298 1.34 -17.92 -2.17
N GLY A 299 1.65 -18.09 -3.45
CA GLY A 299 0.85 -17.50 -4.52
C GLY A 299 -0.48 -18.24 -4.76
N LEU A 300 -0.54 -19.56 -4.57
CA LEU A 300 -1.78 -20.33 -4.68
C LEU A 300 -2.78 -19.93 -3.59
N VAL A 301 -2.31 -19.84 -2.34
CA VAL A 301 -3.14 -19.37 -1.22
C VAL A 301 -3.54 -17.90 -1.42
N ALA A 302 -2.58 -17.07 -1.84
CA ALA A 302 -2.82 -15.65 -2.10
C ALA A 302 -3.87 -15.41 -3.19
N ALA A 303 -3.94 -16.25 -4.23
CA ALA A 303 -4.84 -16.07 -5.37
C ALA A 303 -6.33 -16.22 -4.98
N VAL A 304 -6.64 -16.94 -3.90
CA VAL A 304 -8.01 -17.11 -3.40
C VAL A 304 -8.65 -15.75 -3.09
N PHE A 305 -7.90 -14.84 -2.48
CA PHE A 305 -8.44 -13.56 -2.03
C PHE A 305 -8.89 -12.62 -3.17
N PRO A 306 -8.09 -12.32 -4.21
CA PRO A 306 -8.57 -11.53 -5.33
C PRO A 306 -9.67 -12.23 -6.14
N ILE A 307 -9.72 -13.58 -6.17
CA ILE A 307 -10.83 -14.33 -6.78
C ILE A 307 -12.13 -14.09 -6.01
N VAL A 308 -12.11 -14.23 -4.67
CA VAL A 308 -13.27 -13.91 -3.83
C VAL A 308 -13.65 -12.44 -3.95
N GLY A 309 -12.65 -11.54 -3.98
CA GLY A 309 -12.84 -10.11 -4.20
C GLY A 309 -13.54 -9.81 -5.51
N LEU A 310 -13.17 -10.52 -6.59
CA LEU A 310 -13.84 -10.43 -7.89
C LEU A 310 -15.30 -10.88 -7.79
N GLY A 311 -15.56 -11.98 -7.09
CA GLY A 311 -16.92 -12.45 -6.78
C GLY A 311 -17.78 -11.39 -6.08
N VAL A 312 -17.23 -10.71 -5.08
CA VAL A 312 -17.90 -9.59 -4.36
C VAL A 312 -18.25 -8.46 -5.33
N VAL A 313 -17.34 -8.09 -6.22
CA VAL A 313 -17.59 -7.04 -7.22
C VAL A 313 -18.68 -7.42 -8.20
N LEU A 314 -18.67 -8.66 -8.69
CA LEU A 314 -19.65 -9.17 -9.66
C LEU A 314 -21.04 -9.31 -9.04
N ALA A 315 -21.14 -9.85 -7.82
CA ALA A 315 -22.39 -9.97 -7.08
C ALA A 315 -23.02 -8.59 -6.82
N GLY A 316 -22.21 -7.60 -6.42
CA GLY A 316 -22.68 -6.23 -6.23
C GLY A 316 -23.27 -5.60 -7.50
N ARG A 317 -22.72 -5.92 -8.69
CA ARG A 317 -23.26 -5.44 -9.97
C ARG A 317 -24.56 -6.13 -10.36
N ALA A 318 -24.70 -7.41 -10.05
CA ALA A 318 -25.92 -8.18 -10.34
C ALA A 318 -27.12 -7.69 -9.50
N LEU A 319 -26.87 -7.27 -8.26
CA LEU A 319 -27.88 -6.74 -7.35
C LEU A 319 -28.32 -5.30 -7.69
N THR A 320 -27.49 -4.53 -8.39
CA THR A 320 -27.81 -3.16 -8.85
C THR A 320 -28.28 -3.10 -10.30
N ARG A 321 -28.99 -4.12 -10.82
CA ARG A 321 -29.54 -4.08 -12.18
C ARG A 321 -30.35 -2.79 -12.40
N PRO A 322 -30.21 -2.11 -13.55
CA PRO A 322 -30.97 -0.91 -13.84
C PRO A 322 -32.46 -1.25 -13.79
N ILE A 323 -33.22 -0.55 -12.96
CA ILE A 323 -34.67 -0.50 -13.11
C ILE A 323 -34.89 0.03 -14.52
N ALA A 324 -35.47 -0.78 -15.40
CA ALA A 324 -35.87 -0.32 -16.73
C ALA A 324 -36.80 0.87 -16.53
N MET A 325 -36.38 2.07 -16.95
CA MET A 325 -37.31 3.17 -17.04
C MET A 325 -38.35 2.80 -18.11
N PRO A 326 -39.66 2.94 -17.83
CA PRO A 326 -40.67 2.75 -18.86
C PRO A 326 -40.33 3.66 -20.05
N ALA A 327 -40.41 3.11 -21.26
CA ALA A 327 -40.33 3.91 -22.47
C ALA A 327 -41.51 4.90 -22.45
N GLU A 328 -41.22 6.19 -22.56
CA GLU A 328 -42.20 7.22 -22.92
C GLU A 328 -42.53 7.13 -24.42
#